data_AF-A0A147HU28-F1
#
_entry.id   AF-A0A147HU28-F1
#
_cell.length_a   1.000
_cell.length_b   1.000
_cell.length_c   1.000
_cell.angle_alpha   90.00
_cell.angle_beta   90.00
_cell.angle_gamma   90.00
#
_symmetry.space_group_name_H-M   'P 1'
#
loop_
_entity.id
_entity.type
_entity.pdbx_description
1 polymer ?
#
loop_
_entity_poly.entity_id
_entity_poly.type
_entity_poly.pdbx_seq_one_letter_code
_entity_poly.pdbx_strand_id
1 'polypeptide(L)'
;YLDIAEFFQRPDKGLWGTAEAFRRGGQQFWFFFSHAAAYTNNPNYPGAMFFDPETMDAQINNPGWVKGLEEYIKASKLGPPNALNFSFGEVNAAVAGGQVAESIGWGDTGVIAADPKQSKISGKVGSAMLPGSDEIWNAKTKKWDKFPGVLPAPFMAFGGWQIAVPKAGKNQQAAWDFVKTLTSPDVSGQAAITGGSGVNPYRKSHTAN
;
A
#
# COMPACT_ATOMS: atom_id res chain seq x y z
N TYR A 1 -1.77 11.96 8.14
CA TYR A 1 -2.58 10.74 8.08
C TYR A 1 -3.42 10.64 9.33
N LEU A 2 -2.83 10.33 10.49
CA LEU A 2 -3.55 10.22 11.76
C LEU A 2 -4.45 11.43 12.06
N ASP A 3 -4.01 12.66 11.80
CA ASP A 3 -4.86 13.85 11.98
C ASP A 3 -6.18 13.80 11.17
N ILE A 4 -6.16 13.24 9.96
CA ILE A 4 -7.34 13.07 9.11
C ILE A 4 -8.24 11.99 9.72
N ALA A 5 -7.68 10.82 10.03
CA ALA A 5 -8.39 9.73 10.67
C ALA A 5 -9.06 10.18 11.99
N GLU A 6 -8.34 10.88 12.86
CA GLU A 6 -8.86 11.43 14.13
C GLU A 6 -9.96 12.46 13.89
N PHE A 7 -9.75 13.39 12.95
CA PHE A 7 -10.72 14.45 12.66
C PHE A 7 -12.06 13.90 12.15
N PHE A 8 -12.04 12.85 11.31
CA PHE A 8 -13.25 12.30 10.69
C PHE A 8 -13.91 11.16 11.47
N GLN A 9 -13.22 10.54 12.43
CA GLN A 9 -13.80 9.44 13.21
C GLN A 9 -15.04 9.90 14.00
N ARG A 10 -16.18 9.24 13.75
CA ARG A 10 -17.48 9.40 14.43
C ARG A 10 -18.04 8.02 14.79
N PRO A 11 -17.54 7.37 15.86
CA PRO A 11 -17.93 6.00 16.21
C PRO A 11 -19.43 5.90 16.56
N ASP A 12 -20.01 6.98 17.05
CA ASP A 12 -21.45 7.13 17.30
C ASP A 12 -22.30 7.03 16.01
N LYS A 13 -21.70 7.22 14.82
CA LYS A 13 -22.39 7.28 13.54
C LYS A 13 -22.04 6.17 12.55
N GLY A 14 -21.31 5.15 12.95
CA GLY A 14 -20.83 4.15 11.98
C GLY A 14 -19.65 4.59 11.09
N LEU A 15 -18.99 5.75 11.38
CA LEU A 15 -17.81 6.24 10.63
C LEU A 15 -16.50 6.22 11.46
N TRP A 16 -15.49 5.52 10.95
CA TRP A 16 -14.20 5.28 11.60
C TRP A 16 -13.10 6.06 10.88
N GLY A 17 -11.98 6.32 11.54
CA GLY A 17 -10.92 7.15 10.97
C GLY A 17 -10.26 6.47 9.79
N THR A 18 -9.83 5.22 9.96
CA THR A 18 -9.11 4.47 8.93
C THR A 18 -9.44 2.97 8.92
N ALA A 19 -9.27 2.31 7.77
CA ALA A 19 -9.07 0.87 7.69
C ALA A 19 -7.71 0.55 7.07
N GLU A 20 -6.99 -0.36 7.73
CA GLU A 20 -5.74 -0.93 7.24
C GLU A 20 -5.71 -2.43 7.54
N ALA A 21 -4.84 -3.18 6.86
CA ALA A 21 -4.67 -4.59 7.20
C ALA A 21 -3.86 -4.68 8.48
N PHE A 22 -4.42 -5.23 9.57
CA PHE A 22 -3.74 -5.44 10.86
C PHE A 22 -3.62 -6.92 11.24
N ARG A 23 -4.34 -7.81 10.53
CA ARG A 23 -4.41 -9.23 10.87
C ARG A 23 -3.04 -9.89 10.82
N ARG A 24 -2.64 -10.52 11.92
CA ARG A 24 -1.43 -11.36 11.98
C ARG A 24 -1.46 -12.45 10.89
N GLY A 25 -0.34 -12.63 10.21
CA GLY A 25 -0.23 -13.59 9.11
C GLY A 25 -0.99 -13.18 7.84
N GLY A 26 -1.46 -11.94 7.77
CA GLY A 26 -2.04 -11.34 6.58
C GLY A 26 -1.04 -10.43 5.87
N GLN A 27 -1.55 -9.33 5.35
CA GLN A 27 -0.77 -8.32 4.60
C GLN A 27 -0.34 -7.14 5.46
N GLN A 28 -0.37 -7.27 6.80
CA GLN A 28 -0.15 -6.18 7.74
C GLN A 28 1.22 -5.51 7.61
N PHE A 29 2.22 -6.26 7.18
CA PHE A 29 3.57 -5.74 7.00
C PHE A 29 3.66 -4.71 5.87
N TRP A 30 2.88 -4.84 4.79
CA TRP A 30 2.89 -3.84 3.71
C TRP A 30 2.34 -2.48 4.16
N PHE A 31 1.32 -2.51 5.02
CA PHE A 31 0.73 -1.30 5.61
C PHE A 31 1.71 -0.66 6.59
N PHE A 32 2.29 -1.46 7.50
CA PHE A 32 3.35 -0.99 8.38
C PHE A 32 4.53 -0.34 7.61
N PHE A 33 5.00 -0.97 6.52
CA PHE A 33 6.08 -0.43 5.70
C PHE A 33 5.70 0.90 5.05
N SER A 34 4.41 1.09 4.73
CA SER A 34 3.89 2.34 4.17
C SER A 34 3.97 3.50 5.17
N HIS A 35 3.76 3.23 6.47
CA HIS A 35 4.01 4.22 7.54
C HIS A 35 5.51 4.46 7.76
N ALA A 36 6.31 3.39 7.81
CA ALA A 36 7.74 3.50 8.09
C ALA A 36 8.53 4.20 6.97
N ALA A 37 8.07 4.15 5.73
CA ALA A 37 8.77 4.71 4.58
C ALA A 37 9.08 6.21 4.72
N ALA A 38 8.17 6.97 5.33
CA ALA A 38 8.33 8.41 5.58
C ALA A 38 9.53 8.73 6.49
N TYR A 39 9.90 7.80 7.37
CA TYR A 39 10.93 8.01 8.39
C TYR A 39 12.25 7.30 8.10
N THR A 40 12.30 6.47 7.05
CA THR A 40 13.42 5.56 6.78
C THR A 40 14.08 5.78 5.42
N ASN A 41 13.45 6.54 4.52
CA ASN A 41 14.01 6.88 3.20
C ASN A 41 14.72 8.24 3.22
N ASN A 42 15.79 8.36 4.02
CA ASN A 42 16.56 9.60 4.08
C ASN A 42 17.33 9.82 2.75
N PRO A 43 17.16 10.97 2.06
CA PRO A 43 17.81 11.23 0.77
C PRO A 43 19.34 11.33 0.85
N ASN A 44 19.91 11.61 2.03
CA ASN A 44 21.34 11.63 2.27
C ASN A 44 21.94 10.22 2.43
N TYR A 45 21.11 9.18 2.51
CA TYR A 45 21.53 7.78 2.54
C TYR A 45 20.53 6.88 1.78
N PRO A 46 20.48 6.99 0.44
CA PRO A 46 19.46 6.33 -0.37
C PRO A 46 19.61 4.81 -0.37
N GLY A 47 18.48 4.10 -0.46
CA GLY A 47 18.44 2.63 -0.48
C GLY A 47 18.50 1.96 0.89
N ALA A 48 18.65 2.73 1.98
CA ALA A 48 18.86 2.21 3.32
C ALA A 48 17.58 1.81 4.10
N MET A 49 16.42 1.75 3.43
CA MET A 49 15.15 1.48 4.12
C MET A 49 15.17 0.12 4.85
N PHE A 50 15.51 -0.96 4.13
CA PHE A 50 15.49 -2.32 4.69
C PHE A 50 16.85 -2.81 5.14
N PHE A 51 17.88 -2.52 4.35
CA PHE A 51 19.26 -2.96 4.55
C PHE A 51 20.19 -1.79 4.32
N ASP A 52 21.29 -1.78 5.06
CA ASP A 52 22.38 -0.87 4.76
C ASP A 52 22.92 -1.15 3.34
N PRO A 53 23.01 -0.15 2.44
CA PRO A 53 23.43 -0.36 1.06
C PRO A 53 24.92 -0.74 0.92
N GLU A 54 25.75 -0.50 1.94
CA GLU A 54 27.17 -0.84 1.95
C GLU A 54 27.39 -2.21 2.61
N THR A 55 26.75 -2.47 3.76
CA THR A 55 27.02 -3.67 4.58
C THR A 55 25.97 -4.78 4.46
N MET A 56 24.80 -4.48 3.91
CA MET A 56 23.61 -5.35 3.92
C MET A 56 23.07 -5.66 5.32
N ASP A 57 23.49 -4.93 6.36
CA ASP A 57 22.95 -5.08 7.70
C ASP A 57 21.48 -4.63 7.73
N ALA A 58 20.63 -5.43 8.38
CA ALA A 58 19.21 -5.12 8.50
C ALA A 58 18.98 -3.81 9.28
N GLN A 59 18.12 -2.94 8.74
CA GLN A 59 17.80 -1.63 9.30
C GLN A 59 16.44 -1.59 10.02
N ILE A 60 15.67 -2.67 9.97
CA ILE A 60 14.26 -2.74 10.37
C ILE A 60 13.94 -2.42 11.86
N ASN A 61 14.95 -2.26 12.71
CA ASN A 61 14.80 -1.97 14.14
C ASN A 61 15.37 -0.61 14.55
N ASN A 62 15.71 0.26 13.59
CA ASN A 62 16.20 1.60 13.87
C ASN A 62 15.06 2.58 14.29
N PRO A 63 15.38 3.76 14.84
CA PRO A 63 14.37 4.74 15.28
C PRO A 63 13.34 5.15 14.23
N GLY A 64 13.70 5.19 12.94
CA GLY A 64 12.75 5.47 11.86
C GLY A 64 11.66 4.41 11.75
N TRP A 65 12.04 3.14 11.83
CA TRP A 65 11.11 2.01 11.84
C TRP A 65 10.24 1.97 13.09
N VAL A 66 10.82 2.29 14.26
CA VAL A 66 10.06 2.39 15.52
C VAL A 66 8.99 3.47 15.42
N LYS A 67 9.32 4.66 14.89
CA LYS A 67 8.35 5.74 14.70
C LYS A 67 7.20 5.33 13.78
N GLY A 68 7.49 4.66 12.66
CA GLY A 68 6.45 4.11 11.78
C GLY A 68 5.57 3.06 12.47
N LEU A 69 6.12 2.24 13.36
CA LEU A 69 5.36 1.23 14.10
C LEU A 69 4.44 1.88 15.13
N GLU A 70 4.90 2.92 15.83
CA GLU A 70 4.09 3.69 16.77
C GLU A 70 2.89 4.33 16.07
N GLU A 71 3.08 4.90 14.86
CA GLU A 71 1.99 5.45 14.05
C GLU A 71 1.01 4.38 13.61
N TYR A 72 1.50 3.24 13.14
CA TYR A 72 0.66 2.12 12.74
C TYR A 72 -0.16 1.55 13.91
N ILE A 73 0.41 1.49 15.12
CA ILE A 73 -0.32 1.16 16.35
C ILE A 73 -1.39 2.20 16.66
N LYS A 74 -1.11 3.50 16.50
CA LYS A 74 -2.13 4.56 16.67
C LYS A 74 -3.26 4.40 15.65
N ALA A 75 -2.94 4.18 14.38
CA ALA A 75 -3.93 3.95 13.31
C ALA A 75 -4.87 2.77 13.65
N SER A 76 -4.36 1.69 14.23
CA SER A 76 -5.18 0.53 14.64
C SER A 76 -6.28 0.87 15.66
N LYS A 77 -6.10 1.94 16.44
CA LYS A 77 -7.08 2.41 17.43
C LYS A 77 -8.16 3.31 16.81
N LEU A 78 -7.93 3.79 15.59
CA LEU A 78 -8.85 4.63 14.83
C LEU A 78 -9.72 3.81 13.86
N GLY A 79 -9.46 2.51 13.74
CA GLY A 79 -10.20 1.59 12.88
C GLY A 79 -11.35 0.84 13.56
N PRO A 80 -12.21 0.14 12.78
CA PRO A 80 -13.35 -0.63 13.27
C PRO A 80 -13.04 -1.49 14.50
N PRO A 81 -14.01 -1.82 15.39
CA PRO A 81 -13.72 -2.58 16.61
C PRO A 81 -13.04 -3.94 16.35
N ASN A 82 -13.25 -4.52 15.17
CA ASN A 82 -12.63 -5.75 14.70
C ASN A 82 -11.43 -5.54 13.75
N ALA A 83 -10.85 -4.32 13.69
CA ALA A 83 -9.78 -3.95 12.76
C ALA A 83 -8.55 -4.87 12.85
N LEU A 84 -8.22 -5.39 14.04
CA LEU A 84 -7.13 -6.36 14.21
C LEU A 84 -7.33 -7.67 13.43
N ASN A 85 -8.52 -7.94 12.90
CA ASN A 85 -8.81 -9.08 12.05
C ASN A 85 -8.84 -8.72 10.55
N PHE A 86 -8.57 -7.47 10.17
CA PHE A 86 -8.64 -7.04 8.79
C PHE A 86 -7.40 -7.48 8.01
N SER A 87 -7.64 -8.13 6.88
CA SER A 87 -6.73 -8.18 5.74
C SER A 87 -7.22 -7.19 4.67
N PHE A 88 -6.56 -7.15 3.50
CA PHE A 88 -6.92 -6.19 2.46
C PHE A 88 -8.36 -6.32 1.93
N GLY A 89 -8.92 -7.54 1.92
CA GLY A 89 -10.32 -7.76 1.56
C GLY A 89 -11.29 -7.02 2.49
N GLU A 90 -11.08 -7.13 3.81
CA GLU A 90 -11.89 -6.42 4.81
C GLU A 90 -11.68 -4.90 4.75
N VAL A 91 -10.46 -4.43 4.44
CA VAL A 91 -10.19 -3.00 4.19
C VAL A 91 -11.03 -2.49 3.01
N ASN A 92 -10.99 -3.19 1.87
CA ASN A 92 -11.77 -2.80 0.70
C ASN A 92 -13.27 -2.79 0.99
N ALA A 93 -13.77 -3.77 1.75
CA ALA A 93 -15.17 -3.82 2.15
C ALA A 93 -15.56 -2.64 3.07
N ALA A 94 -14.69 -2.27 4.03
CA ALA A 94 -14.93 -1.13 4.92
C ALA A 94 -14.96 0.19 4.15
N VAL A 95 -14.03 0.38 3.19
CA VAL A 95 -14.00 1.56 2.31
C VAL A 95 -15.24 1.60 1.42
N ALA A 96 -15.51 0.55 0.65
CA ALA A 96 -16.66 0.48 -0.26
C ALA A 96 -18.01 0.60 0.49
N GLY A 97 -18.07 0.14 1.74
CA GLY A 97 -19.20 0.28 2.63
C GLY A 97 -19.38 1.69 3.20
N GLY A 98 -18.41 2.59 3.05
CA GLY A 98 -18.41 3.94 3.61
C GLY A 98 -18.22 3.96 5.13
N GLN A 99 -17.58 2.93 5.70
CA GLN A 99 -17.38 2.79 7.15
C GLN A 99 -16.13 3.51 7.65
N VAL A 100 -15.24 3.94 6.76
CA VAL A 100 -13.99 4.62 7.11
C VAL A 100 -13.80 5.88 6.27
N ALA A 101 -13.12 6.87 6.84
CA ALA A 101 -12.81 8.12 6.14
C ALA A 101 -11.64 7.97 5.17
N GLU A 102 -10.63 7.17 5.54
CA GLU A 102 -9.47 6.88 4.70
C GLU A 102 -8.97 5.44 4.84
N SER A 103 -8.05 5.05 3.96
CA SER A 103 -7.34 3.78 4.01
C SER A 103 -6.03 3.89 3.23
N ILE A 104 -5.02 3.14 3.62
CA ILE A 104 -3.90 2.81 2.73
C ILE A 104 -4.32 1.62 1.86
N GLY A 105 -3.95 1.59 0.58
CA GLY A 105 -4.35 0.49 -0.30
C GLY A 105 -3.64 0.50 -1.65
N TRP A 106 -3.93 -0.52 -2.46
CA TRP A 106 -3.49 -0.63 -3.84
C TRP A 106 -4.57 -0.10 -4.80
N GLY A 107 -4.30 -0.14 -6.11
CA GLY A 107 -5.22 0.29 -7.16
C GLY A 107 -6.61 -0.33 -7.05
N ASP A 108 -6.73 -1.57 -6.57
CA ASP A 108 -8.03 -2.23 -6.37
C ASP A 108 -8.99 -1.40 -5.52
N THR A 109 -8.52 -0.73 -4.47
CA THR A 109 -9.39 0.03 -3.55
C THR A 109 -10.11 1.15 -4.28
N GLY A 110 -9.40 1.89 -5.15
CA GLY A 110 -10.01 2.97 -5.94
C GLY A 110 -11.00 2.43 -6.97
N VAL A 111 -10.66 1.34 -7.66
CA VAL A 111 -11.53 0.71 -8.67
C VAL A 111 -12.81 0.15 -8.03
N ILE A 112 -12.69 -0.57 -6.91
CA ILE A 112 -13.83 -1.10 -6.15
C ILE A 112 -14.69 0.05 -5.62
N ALA A 113 -14.07 1.09 -5.05
CA ALA A 113 -14.81 2.23 -4.52
C ALA A 113 -15.56 3.01 -5.60
N ALA A 114 -15.07 3.02 -6.84
CA ALA A 114 -15.70 3.68 -7.98
C ALA A 114 -16.87 2.89 -8.57
N ASP A 115 -16.94 1.56 -8.40
CA ASP A 115 -18.01 0.73 -8.95
C ASP A 115 -19.30 0.83 -8.10
N PRO A 116 -20.40 1.42 -8.62
CA PRO A 116 -21.66 1.54 -7.88
C PRO A 116 -22.34 0.19 -7.58
N LYS A 117 -21.94 -0.91 -8.23
CA LYS A 117 -22.41 -2.26 -7.89
C LYS A 117 -21.73 -2.84 -6.66
N GLN A 118 -20.53 -2.35 -6.33
CA GLN A 118 -19.70 -2.84 -5.22
C GLN A 118 -19.59 -1.82 -4.08
N SER A 119 -19.80 -0.54 -4.34
CA SER A 119 -19.53 0.58 -3.42
C SER A 119 -20.73 1.49 -3.21
N LYS A 120 -20.98 1.83 -1.93
CA LYS A 120 -21.97 2.81 -1.50
C LYS A 120 -21.48 4.26 -1.62
N ILE A 121 -20.19 4.44 -1.92
CA ILE A 121 -19.52 5.74 -1.99
C ILE A 121 -18.94 6.02 -3.39
N SER A 122 -19.46 5.37 -4.43
CA SER A 122 -19.08 5.63 -5.82
C SER A 122 -19.14 7.12 -6.16
N GLY A 123 -18.08 7.62 -6.82
CA GLY A 123 -17.89 9.03 -7.15
C GLY A 123 -17.50 9.93 -5.98
N LYS A 124 -17.27 9.39 -4.77
CA LYS A 124 -16.93 10.17 -3.55
C LYS A 124 -15.55 9.88 -2.99
N VAL A 125 -14.72 9.13 -3.71
CA VAL A 125 -13.37 8.74 -3.27
C VAL A 125 -12.31 9.48 -4.08
N GLY A 126 -11.32 10.02 -3.37
CA GLY A 126 -10.09 10.56 -3.94
C GLY A 126 -8.88 9.69 -3.57
N SER A 127 -7.72 10.01 -4.14
CA SER A 127 -6.46 9.35 -3.81
C SER A 127 -5.36 10.40 -3.60
N ALA A 128 -4.41 10.08 -2.73
CA ALA A 128 -3.25 10.91 -2.45
C ALA A 128 -2.01 10.01 -2.34
N MET A 129 -0.81 10.60 -2.49
CA MET A 129 0.42 9.89 -2.17
C MET A 129 0.45 9.55 -0.68
N LEU A 130 1.20 8.50 -0.34
CA LEU A 130 1.51 8.20 1.06
C LEU A 130 2.12 9.43 1.75
N PRO A 131 1.81 9.66 3.04
CA PRO A 131 2.39 10.77 3.79
C PRO A 131 3.92 10.77 3.74
N GLY A 132 4.49 11.96 3.66
CA GLY A 132 5.93 12.17 3.82
C GLY A 132 6.29 12.62 5.24
N SER A 133 7.58 12.87 5.46
CA SER A 133 8.08 13.51 6.69
C SER A 133 9.09 14.59 6.33
N ASP A 134 9.19 15.62 7.17
CA ASP A 134 10.27 16.60 7.14
C ASP A 134 11.40 16.24 8.14
N GLU A 135 11.26 15.15 8.88
CA GLU A 135 12.25 14.63 9.82
C GLU A 135 12.43 13.12 9.58
N ILE A 136 13.62 12.72 9.13
CA ILE A 136 13.87 11.38 8.60
C ILE A 136 15.15 10.81 9.22
N TRP A 137 15.09 9.56 9.70
CA TRP A 137 16.23 8.90 10.32
C TRP A 137 17.32 8.59 9.28
N ASN A 138 18.53 9.06 9.54
CA ASN A 138 19.71 8.75 8.76
C ASN A 138 20.45 7.56 9.39
N ALA A 139 20.34 6.38 8.77
CA ALA A 139 20.97 5.16 9.29
C ALA A 139 22.51 5.26 9.32
N LYS A 140 23.12 6.02 8.39
CA LYS A 140 24.58 6.21 8.32
C LYS A 140 25.11 7.07 9.46
N THR A 141 24.47 8.21 9.72
CA THR A 141 24.91 9.13 10.79
C THR A 141 24.32 8.81 12.15
N LYS A 142 23.31 7.93 12.19
CA LYS A 142 22.52 7.56 13.38
C LYS A 142 21.88 8.78 14.04
N LYS A 143 21.31 9.67 13.23
CA LYS A 143 20.63 10.90 13.67
C LYS A 143 19.37 11.13 12.86
N TRP A 144 18.46 11.92 13.41
CA TRP A 144 17.35 12.49 12.65
C TRP A 144 17.85 13.70 11.88
N ASP A 145 17.65 13.70 10.57
CA ASP A 145 17.89 14.87 9.73
C ASP A 145 16.55 15.62 9.56
N LYS A 146 16.58 16.93 9.78
CA LYS A 146 15.44 17.83 9.56
C LYS A 146 15.59 18.51 8.19
N PHE A 147 14.52 18.51 7.42
CA PHE A 147 14.44 19.11 6.09
C PHE A 147 13.56 20.37 6.11
N PRO A 148 13.76 21.32 5.18
CA PRO A 148 12.97 22.55 5.12
C PRO A 148 11.47 22.34 4.81
N GLY A 149 11.08 21.13 4.40
CA GLY A 149 9.71 20.78 4.10
C GLY A 149 9.51 19.26 4.07
N VAL A 150 8.25 18.85 3.98
CA VAL A 150 7.86 17.43 3.93
C VAL A 150 8.36 16.80 2.65
N LEU A 151 9.20 15.77 2.78
CA LEU A 151 9.67 15.00 1.65
C LEU A 151 8.74 13.81 1.38
N PRO A 152 8.26 13.63 0.15
CA PRO A 152 7.46 12.46 -0.20
C PRO A 152 8.33 11.20 -0.20
N ALA A 153 7.84 10.14 0.42
CA ALA A 153 8.49 8.83 0.42
C ALA A 153 7.48 7.74 0.02
N PRO A 154 6.93 7.77 -1.22
CA PRO A 154 5.93 6.81 -1.64
C PRO A 154 6.55 5.41 -1.65
N PHE A 155 5.99 4.52 -0.83
CA PHE A 155 6.32 3.10 -0.85
C PHE A 155 5.45 2.38 -1.87
N MET A 156 6.06 1.97 -2.99
CA MET A 156 5.40 1.09 -3.95
C MET A 156 5.43 -0.35 -3.43
N ALA A 157 4.55 -0.63 -2.46
CA ALA A 157 4.40 -1.94 -1.86
C ALA A 157 3.98 -2.98 -2.92
N PHE A 158 4.60 -4.17 -2.87
CA PHE A 158 4.26 -5.33 -3.71
C PHE A 158 4.40 -5.09 -5.23
N GLY A 159 5.48 -5.61 -5.83
CA GLY A 159 5.80 -5.47 -7.27
C GLY A 159 4.86 -6.21 -8.25
N GLY A 160 3.70 -6.65 -7.77
CA GLY A 160 2.70 -7.36 -8.57
C GLY A 160 2.97 -8.85 -8.73
N TRP A 161 2.19 -9.45 -9.62
CA TRP A 161 2.23 -10.87 -9.93
C TRP A 161 3.12 -11.15 -11.12
N GLN A 162 3.89 -12.25 -11.05
CA GLN A 162 4.73 -12.72 -12.14
C GLN A 162 4.24 -14.10 -12.58
N ILE A 163 4.23 -14.34 -13.90
CA ILE A 163 4.02 -15.67 -14.46
C ILE A 163 5.35 -16.20 -15.00
N ALA A 164 5.67 -17.45 -14.67
CA ALA A 164 6.92 -18.09 -15.07
C ALA A 164 6.65 -19.47 -15.69
N VAL A 165 7.47 -19.84 -16.68
CA VAL A 165 7.43 -21.16 -17.31
C VAL A 165 8.55 -22.04 -16.72
N PRO A 166 8.23 -23.16 -16.04
CA PRO A 166 9.25 -24.04 -15.50
C PRO A 166 10.08 -24.70 -16.62
N LYS A 167 11.41 -24.71 -16.48
CA LYS A 167 12.33 -25.31 -17.46
C LYS A 167 12.04 -26.80 -17.72
N ALA A 168 11.56 -27.53 -16.71
CA ALA A 168 11.25 -28.95 -16.81
C ALA A 168 9.89 -29.25 -17.49
N GLY A 169 9.13 -28.21 -17.87
CA GLY A 169 7.81 -28.37 -18.50
C GLY A 169 7.89 -29.09 -19.85
N LYS A 170 6.94 -29.98 -20.11
CA LYS A 170 6.90 -30.80 -21.34
C LYS A 170 6.37 -30.05 -22.57
N ASN A 171 5.62 -28.97 -22.36
CA ASN A 171 4.94 -28.20 -23.41
C ASN A 171 5.38 -26.73 -23.38
N GLN A 172 6.67 -26.47 -23.60
CA GLN A 172 7.28 -25.14 -23.47
C GLN A 172 6.59 -24.08 -24.35
N GLN A 173 6.37 -24.40 -25.63
CA GLN A 173 5.77 -23.47 -26.58
C GLN A 173 4.36 -23.04 -26.15
N ALA A 174 3.50 -24.01 -25.82
CA ALA A 174 2.13 -23.74 -25.37
C ALA A 174 2.10 -22.91 -24.08
N ALA A 175 3.01 -23.18 -23.14
CA ALA A 175 3.12 -22.39 -21.90
C ALA A 175 3.51 -20.93 -22.20
N TRP A 176 4.47 -20.70 -23.11
CA TRP A 176 4.85 -19.35 -23.52
C TRP A 176 3.75 -18.62 -24.31
N ASP A 177 2.99 -19.33 -25.14
CA ASP A 177 1.85 -18.72 -25.85
C ASP A 177 0.70 -18.36 -24.89
N PHE A 178 0.52 -19.12 -23.81
CA PHE A 178 -0.36 -18.73 -22.72
C PHE A 178 0.14 -17.47 -22.00
N VAL A 179 1.44 -17.37 -21.68
CA VAL A 179 2.02 -16.15 -21.08
C VAL A 179 1.80 -14.92 -21.96
N LYS A 180 2.01 -15.05 -23.28
CA LYS A 180 1.73 -13.95 -24.23
C LYS A 180 0.26 -13.54 -24.20
N THR A 181 -0.66 -14.51 -24.20
CA THR A 181 -2.10 -14.23 -24.15
C THR A 181 -2.49 -13.53 -22.84
N LEU A 182 -2.09 -14.10 -21.70
CA LEU A 182 -2.43 -13.59 -20.37
C LEU A 182 -1.88 -12.17 -20.15
N THR A 183 -0.70 -11.88 -20.67
CA THR A 183 -0.07 -10.56 -20.53
C THR A 183 -0.39 -9.62 -21.70
N SER A 184 -1.19 -10.03 -22.68
CA SER A 184 -1.52 -9.20 -23.86
C SER A 184 -2.18 -7.86 -23.48
N PRO A 185 -2.06 -6.80 -24.29
CA PRO A 185 -2.71 -5.52 -24.02
C PRO A 185 -4.21 -5.64 -23.71
N ASP A 186 -4.93 -6.50 -24.44
CA ASP A 186 -6.36 -6.69 -24.26
C ASP A 186 -6.71 -7.31 -22.90
N VAL A 187 -6.06 -8.43 -22.55
CA VAL A 187 -6.31 -9.12 -21.27
C VAL A 187 -5.84 -8.27 -20.09
N SER A 188 -4.66 -7.66 -20.22
CA SER A 188 -4.08 -6.84 -19.15
C SER A 188 -4.82 -5.52 -18.94
N GLY A 189 -5.33 -4.90 -20.00
CA GLY A 189 -6.18 -3.70 -19.91
C GLY A 189 -7.49 -3.98 -19.18
N GLN A 190 -8.15 -5.10 -19.49
CA GLN A 190 -9.36 -5.52 -18.77
C GLN A 190 -9.07 -5.82 -17.29
N ALA A 191 -7.97 -6.51 -16.99
CA ALA A 191 -7.59 -6.80 -15.61
C ALA A 191 -7.31 -5.52 -14.81
N ALA A 192 -6.61 -4.54 -15.41
CA ALA A 192 -6.21 -3.30 -14.75
C ALA A 192 -7.40 -2.40 -14.32
N ILE A 193 -8.56 -2.55 -14.95
CA ILE A 193 -9.78 -1.79 -14.63
C ILE A 193 -10.84 -2.64 -13.91
N THR A 194 -10.58 -3.94 -13.70
CA THR A 194 -11.49 -4.84 -12.99
C THR A 194 -11.12 -4.86 -11.52
N GLY A 195 -12.01 -4.36 -10.66
CA GLY A 195 -11.80 -4.37 -9.21
C GLY A 195 -11.62 -5.79 -8.67
N GLY A 196 -10.62 -6.00 -7.82
CA GLY A 196 -10.32 -7.29 -7.20
C GLY A 196 -9.50 -8.24 -8.08
N SER A 197 -9.06 -7.80 -9.27
CA SER A 197 -8.12 -8.57 -10.09
C SER A 197 -6.72 -8.66 -9.45
N GLY A 198 -6.37 -7.72 -8.56
CA GLY A 198 -5.03 -7.58 -8.01
C GLY A 198 -3.99 -7.15 -9.05
N VAL A 199 -4.43 -6.63 -10.20
CA VAL A 199 -3.58 -6.17 -11.30
C VAL A 199 -3.68 -4.66 -11.40
N ASN A 200 -2.59 -3.96 -11.08
CA ASN A 200 -2.48 -2.52 -11.27
C ASN A 200 -1.89 -2.21 -12.66
N PRO A 201 -1.99 -0.97 -13.17
CA PRO A 201 -1.34 -0.59 -14.42
C PRO A 201 0.17 -0.88 -14.43
N TYR A 202 0.61 -1.75 -15.36
CA TYR A 202 2.03 -2.13 -15.53
C TYR A 202 2.54 -1.99 -16.97
N ARG A 203 1.68 -1.55 -17.91
CA ARG A 203 2.04 -1.25 -19.29
C ARG A 203 1.82 0.23 -19.57
N LYS A 204 2.69 0.83 -20.41
CA LYS A 204 2.50 2.21 -20.90
C LYS A 204 1.14 2.40 -21.58
N SER A 205 0.63 1.37 -22.26
CA SER A 205 -0.67 1.39 -22.92
C SER A 205 -1.86 1.47 -21.96
N HIS A 206 -1.69 1.18 -20.65
CA HIS A 206 -2.77 1.34 -19.67
C HIS A 206 -3.00 2.80 -19.27
N THR A 207 -2.04 3.68 -19.55
CA THR A 207 -2.10 5.11 -19.20
C THR A 207 -2.03 6.02 -20.42
N ALA A 208 -2.04 5.45 -21.62
CA ALA A 208 -2.10 6.18 -22.88
C ALA A 208 -3.50 6.00 -23.46
N ASN A 209 -4.28 7.07 -23.46
CA ASN A 209 -5.52 7.19 -24.24
C ASN A 209 -5.20 7.83 -25.58
#